data_AF-A0A849QBE9-F1
#
_entry.id   AF-A0A849QBE9-F1
#
_cell.length_a   1.000
_cell.length_b   1.000
_cell.length_c   1.000
_cell.angle_alpha   90.00
_cell.angle_beta   90.00
_cell.angle_gamma   90.00
#
_symmetry.space_group_name_H-M   'P 1'
#
loop_
_entity.id
_entity.type
_entity.pdbx_description
1 polymer ?
#
loop_
_entity_poly.entity_id
_entity_poly.type
_entity_poly.pdbx_seq_one_letter_code
_entity_poly.pdbx_strand_id
1 'polypeptide(L)'
;MHPTEDFRYYLDYLKKKKLNNIVFIKDEPIFNVLNASDLLIHTNTTAATEAWFLGKPTISMVFIKKYKPYFGDQIECSEIVSDYMQLHDKLDYYLEGGKLPNNLKVKIDRFITDWYYKIDGKSTARCVNFIDKFLQQNNTKTRRKINFEVIDMVVKNDLMDYIKSIIYSNKTLRHTFLKIKWKKTKKELDIIDAEYAVSFEDESKNIEEKCKNLLS
;
A
#
# COMPACT_ATOMS: atom_id res chain seq x y z
N MET A 1 -9.55 1.46 -1.18
CA MET A 1 -9.05 0.48 -0.18
C MET A 1 -7.53 0.51 -0.23
N HIS A 2 -6.83 0.35 0.90
CA HIS A 2 -5.37 0.33 0.86
C HIS A 2 -4.89 -0.95 0.13
N PRO A 3 -3.87 -0.90 -0.74
CA PRO A 3 -3.42 -2.07 -1.52
C PRO A 3 -3.04 -3.29 -0.68
N THR A 4 -2.62 -3.08 0.57
CA THR A 4 -2.19 -4.13 1.50
C THR A 4 -3.32 -4.66 2.39
N GLU A 5 -4.54 -4.15 2.26
CA GLU A 5 -5.66 -4.52 3.12
C GLU A 5 -6.38 -5.78 2.61
N ASP A 6 -6.78 -6.68 3.52
CA ASP A 6 -7.55 -7.86 3.15
C ASP A 6 -9.02 -7.51 2.94
N PHE A 7 -9.45 -7.49 1.67
CA PHE A 7 -10.80 -7.10 1.28
C PHE A 7 -11.88 -8.14 1.59
N ARG A 8 -11.49 -9.40 1.85
CA ARG A 8 -12.44 -10.52 2.04
C ARG A 8 -13.38 -10.26 3.20
N TYR A 9 -12.85 -9.69 4.29
CA TYR A 9 -13.64 -9.29 5.46
C TYR A 9 -14.81 -8.37 5.09
N TYR A 10 -14.57 -7.39 4.22
CA TYR A 10 -15.59 -6.44 3.83
C TYR A 10 -16.63 -7.05 2.90
N LEU A 11 -16.21 -7.91 1.96
CA LEU A 11 -17.14 -8.63 1.09
C LEU A 11 -18.10 -9.52 1.89
N ASP A 12 -17.56 -10.27 2.85
CA ASP A 12 -18.36 -11.11 3.73
C ASP A 12 -19.35 -10.27 4.55
N TYR A 13 -18.90 -9.11 5.05
CA TYR A 13 -19.76 -8.17 5.74
C TYR A 13 -20.91 -7.66 4.86
N LEU A 14 -20.63 -7.20 3.64
CA LEU A 14 -21.66 -6.74 2.70
C LEU A 14 -22.67 -7.84 2.37
N LYS A 15 -22.19 -9.06 2.10
CA LYS A 15 -23.02 -10.22 1.82
C LYS A 15 -23.94 -10.54 3.00
N LYS A 16 -23.40 -10.55 4.22
CA LYS A 16 -24.17 -10.79 5.44
C LYS A 16 -25.24 -9.71 5.67
N LYS A 17 -24.93 -8.46 5.32
CA LYS A 17 -25.85 -7.32 5.44
C LYS A 17 -26.79 -7.13 4.24
N LYS A 18 -26.64 -7.94 3.18
CA LYS A 18 -27.40 -7.84 1.93
C LYS A 18 -27.34 -6.44 1.29
N LEU A 19 -26.17 -5.80 1.37
CA LEU A 19 -25.92 -4.49 0.78
C LEU A 19 -25.44 -4.66 -0.65
N ASN A 20 -26.32 -4.37 -1.61
CA ASN A 20 -26.05 -4.60 -3.05
C ASN A 20 -25.62 -3.32 -3.79
N ASN A 21 -25.65 -2.17 -3.13
CA ASN A 21 -25.31 -0.86 -3.68
C ASN A 21 -23.89 -0.40 -3.34
N ILE A 22 -23.03 -1.32 -2.89
CA ILE A 22 -21.64 -1.04 -2.54
C ILE A 22 -20.75 -1.95 -3.39
N VAL A 23 -19.79 -1.34 -4.09
CA VAL A 23 -18.82 -2.04 -4.94
C VAL A 23 -17.42 -1.80 -4.39
N PHE A 24 -16.63 -2.87 -4.28
CA PHE A 24 -15.20 -2.75 -4.00
C PHE A 24 -14.42 -2.73 -5.30
N ILE A 25 -13.66 -1.67 -5.50
CA ILE A 25 -12.75 -1.52 -6.62
C ILE A 25 -11.33 -1.77 -6.10
N LYS A 26 -10.64 -2.72 -6.72
CA LYS A 26 -9.25 -3.09 -6.45
C LYS A 26 -8.46 -3.01 -7.74
N ASP A 27 -7.17 -2.72 -7.62
CA ASP A 27 -6.20 -2.73 -8.73
C ASP A 27 -6.50 -1.70 -9.83
N GLU A 28 -7.32 -0.68 -9.52
CA GLU A 28 -7.62 0.45 -10.40
C GLU A 28 -6.93 1.73 -9.87
N PRO A 29 -6.32 2.55 -10.74
CA PRO A 29 -5.83 3.86 -10.35
C PRO A 29 -6.94 4.70 -9.71
N ILE A 30 -6.69 5.23 -8.50
CA ILE A 30 -7.69 5.98 -7.73
C ILE A 30 -8.22 7.19 -8.50
N PHE A 31 -7.39 7.83 -9.34
CA PHE A 31 -7.80 8.90 -10.23
C PHE A 31 -8.99 8.53 -11.13
N ASN A 32 -8.99 7.32 -11.71
CA ASN A 32 -10.07 6.85 -12.59
C ASN A 32 -11.37 6.66 -11.80
N VAL A 33 -11.27 6.11 -10.59
CA VAL A 33 -12.40 5.96 -9.68
C VAL A 33 -12.98 7.31 -9.29
N LEU A 34 -12.14 8.26 -8.91
CA LEU A 34 -12.57 9.62 -8.54
C LEU A 34 -13.18 10.38 -9.72
N ASN A 35 -12.65 10.19 -10.94
CA ASN A 35 -13.18 10.81 -12.14
C ASN A 35 -14.61 10.33 -12.45
N ALA A 36 -14.90 9.05 -12.18
CA ALA A 36 -16.22 8.45 -12.32
C ALA A 36 -17.15 8.68 -11.10
N SER A 37 -16.68 9.36 -10.05
CA SER A 37 -17.44 9.61 -8.81
C SER A 37 -17.98 11.04 -8.77
N ASP A 38 -19.09 11.25 -8.06
CA ASP A 38 -19.66 12.58 -7.85
C ASP A 38 -18.97 13.34 -6.70
N LEU A 39 -18.60 12.62 -5.63
CA LEU A 39 -17.96 13.15 -4.44
C LEU A 39 -17.09 12.10 -3.75
N LEU A 40 -16.23 12.53 -2.83
CA LEU A 40 -15.43 11.64 -1.98
C LEU A 40 -15.77 11.81 -0.50
N ILE A 41 -16.10 10.70 0.17
CA ILE A 41 -16.19 10.64 1.63
C ILE A 41 -14.89 10.03 2.17
N HIS A 42 -14.27 10.66 3.17
CA HIS A 42 -12.98 10.17 3.67
C HIS A 42 -12.70 10.50 5.14
N THR A 43 -11.65 9.87 5.66
CA THR A 43 -11.00 10.22 6.93
C THR A 43 -9.54 10.56 6.65
N ASN A 44 -9.25 11.86 6.43
CA ASN A 44 -7.89 12.40 6.24
C ASN A 44 -6.97 11.56 5.32
N THR A 45 -7.35 11.42 4.05
CA THR A 45 -6.60 10.63 3.06
C THR A 45 -5.97 11.53 2.01
N THR A 46 -4.83 11.13 1.45
CA THR A 46 -4.22 11.82 0.31
C THR A 46 -5.10 11.79 -0.94
N ALA A 47 -5.99 10.80 -1.08
CA ALA A 47 -6.93 10.75 -2.20
C ALA A 47 -7.90 11.95 -2.24
N ALA A 48 -8.05 12.69 -1.12
CA ALA A 48 -8.81 13.95 -1.12
C ALA A 48 -8.16 15.01 -1.99
N THR A 49 -6.82 15.09 -2.03
CA THR A 49 -6.13 16.07 -2.88
C THR A 49 -6.34 15.77 -4.35
N GLU A 50 -6.35 14.49 -4.72
CA GLU A 50 -6.65 14.04 -6.08
C GLU A 50 -8.10 14.36 -6.49
N ALA A 51 -9.06 14.22 -5.56
CA ALA A 51 -10.45 14.62 -5.79
C ALA A 51 -10.57 16.13 -6.05
N TRP A 52 -9.81 16.95 -5.34
CA TRP A 52 -9.77 18.41 -5.55
C TRP A 52 -9.21 18.78 -6.92
N PHE A 53 -8.25 18.02 -7.44
CA PHE A 53 -7.73 18.25 -8.79
C PHE A 53 -8.80 18.07 -9.86
N LEU A 54 -9.79 17.21 -9.57
CA LEU A 54 -10.95 16.96 -10.41
C LEU A 54 -12.14 17.89 -10.09
N GLY A 55 -11.96 18.85 -9.18
CA GLY A 55 -13.01 19.76 -8.73
C GLY A 55 -14.15 19.06 -7.97
N LYS A 56 -13.90 17.85 -7.45
CA LYS A 56 -14.92 17.05 -6.76
C LYS A 56 -15.04 17.51 -5.30
N PRO A 57 -16.27 17.58 -4.75
CA PRO A 57 -16.47 17.83 -3.34
C PRO A 57 -15.95 16.68 -2.49
N THR A 58 -15.38 17.02 -1.34
CA THR A 58 -14.88 16.06 -0.36
C THR A 58 -15.50 16.31 1.02
N ILE A 59 -15.91 15.22 1.68
CA ILE A 59 -16.51 15.24 3.02
C ILE A 59 -15.61 14.46 3.97
N SER A 60 -15.10 15.13 5.01
CA SER A 60 -14.23 14.58 6.04
C SER A 60 -15.04 14.17 7.28
N MET A 61 -15.03 12.87 7.59
CA MET A 61 -15.74 12.30 8.74
C MET A 61 -14.86 12.33 10.00
N VAL A 62 -14.94 13.40 10.79
CA VAL A 62 -14.10 13.54 12.01
C VAL A 62 -14.64 12.77 13.22
N PHE A 63 -15.85 12.21 13.13
CA PHE A 63 -16.48 11.45 14.21
C PHE A 63 -16.01 10.00 14.32
N ILE A 64 -15.28 9.49 13.31
CA ILE A 64 -14.69 8.15 13.36
C ILE A 64 -13.40 8.19 14.20
N LYS A 65 -13.56 8.08 15.53
CA LYS A 65 -12.49 8.21 16.54
C LYS A 65 -11.22 7.39 16.29
N LYS A 66 -11.33 6.26 15.56
CA LYS A 66 -10.19 5.41 15.20
C LYS A 66 -9.15 6.17 14.37
N TYR A 67 -9.60 7.14 13.58
CA TYR A 67 -8.76 7.99 12.78
C TYR A 67 -8.72 9.36 13.46
N LYS A 68 -7.70 9.59 14.29
CA LYS A 68 -7.45 10.95 14.78
C LYS A 68 -7.17 11.82 13.55
N PRO A 69 -7.97 12.85 13.27
CA PRO A 69 -7.65 13.76 12.19
C PRO A 69 -6.26 14.34 12.46
N TYR A 70 -5.36 14.19 11.50
CA TYR A 70 -4.13 14.97 11.50
C TYR A 70 -4.57 16.38 11.10
N PHE A 71 -4.72 17.26 12.08
CA PHE A 71 -5.16 18.64 11.86
C PHE A 71 -4.01 19.42 11.21
N GLY A 72 -3.97 19.41 9.87
CA GLY A 72 -3.18 20.33 9.07
C GLY A 72 -4.06 21.01 8.01
N ASP A 73 -3.47 21.87 7.19
CA ASP A 73 -4.18 22.67 6.17
C ASP A 73 -5.09 21.86 5.24
N GLN A 74 -4.80 20.57 5.08
CA GLN A 74 -5.59 19.63 4.30
C GLN A 74 -7.05 19.52 4.80
N ILE A 75 -7.28 19.50 6.11
CA ILE A 75 -8.63 19.29 6.67
C ILE A 75 -9.55 20.47 6.34
N GLU A 76 -8.98 21.66 6.23
CA GLU A 76 -9.73 22.87 5.91
C GLU A 76 -10.21 22.93 4.45
N CYS A 77 -9.71 22.01 3.61
CA CYS A 77 -10.05 21.90 2.20
C CYS A 77 -11.19 20.89 1.95
N SER A 78 -11.85 20.41 3.00
CA SER A 78 -13.04 19.54 2.92
C SER A 78 -14.19 20.08 3.76
N GLU A 79 -15.42 19.64 3.45
CA GLU A 79 -16.55 19.80 4.35
C GLU A 79 -16.36 18.88 5.56
N ILE A 80 -16.41 19.42 6.77
CA ILE A 80 -16.19 18.66 8.00
C ILE A 80 -17.53 18.29 8.60
N VAL A 81 -17.74 16.99 8.84
CA VAL A 81 -18.96 16.48 9.49
C VAL A 81 -18.61 15.77 10.80
N SER A 82 -19.35 16.10 11.86
CA SER A 82 -19.10 15.60 13.22
C SER A 82 -20.05 14.48 13.66
N ASP A 83 -20.98 14.09 12.80
CA ASP A 83 -21.92 13.00 13.05
C ASP A 83 -22.54 12.48 11.74
N TYR A 84 -23.36 11.45 11.85
CA TYR A 84 -24.02 10.81 10.72
C TYR A 84 -25.11 11.69 10.07
N MET A 85 -25.82 12.50 10.85
CA MET A 85 -26.89 13.35 10.32
C MET A 85 -26.30 14.43 9.41
N GLN A 86 -25.22 15.09 9.85
CA GLN A 86 -24.50 16.05 9.01
C GLN A 86 -23.91 15.41 7.76
N LEU A 87 -23.40 14.17 7.86
CA LEU A 87 -22.94 13.44 6.68
C LEU A 87 -24.08 13.22 5.69
N HIS A 88 -25.24 12.77 6.16
CA HIS A 88 -26.43 12.56 5.33
C HIS A 88 -26.85 13.85 4.62
N ASP A 89 -27.01 14.95 5.37
CA ASP A 89 -27.43 16.24 4.81
C ASP A 89 -26.46 16.75 3.73
N LYS A 90 -25.14 16.57 3.94
CA LYS A 90 -24.12 16.95 2.95
C LYS A 90 -24.12 16.05 1.73
N LEU A 91 -24.39 14.76 1.89
CA LEU A 91 -24.51 13.83 0.75
C LEU A 91 -25.68 14.21 -0.13
N ASP A 92 -26.87 14.39 0.45
CA ASP A 92 -28.07 14.80 -0.30
C ASP A 92 -27.82 16.10 -1.05
N TYR A 93 -27.26 17.11 -0.37
CA TYR A 93 -26.90 18.39 -1.00
C TYR A 93 -26.04 18.22 -2.26
N TYR A 94 -24.95 17.45 -2.20
CA TYR A 94 -24.04 17.30 -3.34
C TYR A 94 -24.61 16.39 -4.43
N LEU A 95 -25.34 15.35 -4.06
CA LEU A 95 -25.99 14.44 -5.02
C LEU A 95 -27.13 15.15 -5.78
N GLU A 96 -27.76 16.16 -5.19
CA GLU A 96 -28.75 17.04 -5.85
C GLU A 96 -28.12 18.16 -6.69
N GLY A 97 -26.80 18.15 -6.90
CA GLY A 97 -26.09 19.15 -7.71
C GLY A 97 -25.63 20.38 -6.93
N GLY A 98 -25.56 20.29 -5.61
CA GLY A 98 -24.92 21.27 -4.74
C GLY A 98 -23.50 21.61 -5.19
N LYS A 99 -23.10 22.86 -4.99
CA LYS A 99 -21.80 23.38 -5.43
C LYS A 99 -20.87 23.56 -4.25
N LEU A 100 -19.58 23.34 -4.49
CA LEU A 100 -18.53 23.65 -3.52
C LEU A 100 -18.63 25.13 -3.07
N PRO A 101 -18.69 25.40 -1.75
CA PRO A 101 -18.64 26.76 -1.22
C PRO A 101 -17.41 27.54 -1.71
N ASN A 102 -17.57 28.83 -2.01
CA ASN A 102 -16.47 29.65 -2.57
C ASN A 102 -15.27 29.75 -1.61
N ASN A 103 -15.51 29.86 -0.30
CA ASN A 103 -14.45 29.85 0.69
C ASN A 103 -13.64 28.55 0.66
N LEU A 104 -14.30 27.41 0.41
CA LEU A 104 -13.65 26.11 0.32
C LEU A 104 -12.79 26.00 -0.94
N LYS A 105 -13.30 26.51 -2.08
CA LYS A 105 -12.52 26.60 -3.33
C LYS A 105 -11.24 27.41 -3.16
N VAL A 106 -11.31 28.57 -2.52
CA VAL A 106 -10.13 29.41 -2.25
C VAL A 106 -9.09 28.66 -1.40
N LYS A 107 -9.53 27.89 -0.41
CA LYS A 107 -8.63 27.07 0.42
C LYS A 107 -7.99 25.94 -0.39
N ILE A 108 -8.78 25.26 -1.21
CA ILE A 108 -8.31 24.22 -2.13
C ILE A 108 -7.27 24.80 -3.11
N ASP A 109 -7.58 25.92 -3.76
CA ASP A 109 -6.69 26.58 -4.73
C ASP A 109 -5.37 26.99 -4.09
N ARG A 110 -5.44 27.55 -2.87
CA ARG A 110 -4.25 27.88 -2.07
C ARG A 110 -3.44 26.62 -1.76
N PHE A 111 -4.09 25.58 -1.24
CA PHE A 111 -3.42 24.32 -0.90
C PHE A 111 -2.74 23.68 -2.12
N ILE A 112 -3.41 23.66 -3.27
CA ILE A 112 -2.85 23.18 -4.53
C ILE A 112 -1.63 24.01 -4.93
N THR A 113 -1.72 25.33 -4.82
CA THR A 113 -0.62 26.24 -5.18
C THR A 113 0.60 26.01 -4.28
N ASP A 114 0.38 25.93 -2.97
CA ASP A 114 1.44 25.80 -1.97
C ASP A 114 2.14 24.44 -2.05
N TRP A 115 1.37 23.35 -2.24
CA TRP A 115 1.91 21.98 -2.15
C TRP A 115 2.17 21.31 -3.51
N TYR A 116 1.45 21.71 -4.55
CA TYR A 116 1.50 21.06 -5.87
C TYR A 116 1.86 22.01 -7.02
N TYR A 117 2.13 23.29 -6.71
CA TYR A 117 2.44 24.36 -7.67
C TYR A 117 1.29 24.71 -8.63
N LYS A 118 0.92 23.81 -9.55
CA LYS A 118 -0.24 23.97 -10.45
C LYS A 118 -0.67 22.67 -11.11
N ILE A 119 -1.95 22.60 -11.47
CA ILE A 119 -2.59 21.46 -12.14
C ILE A 119 -2.82 21.82 -13.61
N ASP A 120 -1.77 21.69 -14.43
CA ASP A 120 -1.82 22.00 -15.86
C ASP A 120 -1.50 20.79 -16.76
N GLY A 121 -1.47 19.59 -16.19
CA GLY A 121 -1.14 18.35 -16.89
C GLY A 121 0.32 18.26 -17.39
N LYS A 122 1.19 19.23 -17.07
CA LYS A 122 2.57 19.31 -17.58
C LYS A 122 3.62 18.98 -16.54
N SER A 123 3.26 18.38 -15.41
CA SER A 123 4.20 18.05 -14.33
C SER A 123 5.31 17.09 -14.80
N THR A 124 4.98 16.05 -15.55
CA THR A 124 5.97 15.13 -16.14
C THR A 124 6.92 15.86 -17.09
N ALA A 125 6.39 16.70 -17.99
CA ALA A 125 7.20 17.46 -18.92
C ALA A 125 8.15 18.44 -18.19
N ARG A 126 7.67 19.12 -17.14
CA ARG A 126 8.51 19.98 -16.29
C ARG A 126 9.64 19.19 -15.63
N CYS A 127 9.33 18.03 -15.06
CA CYS A 127 10.31 17.17 -14.40
C CYS A 127 11.39 16.71 -15.38
N VAL A 128 10.99 16.18 -16.54
CA VAL A 128 11.91 15.74 -17.60
C VAL A 128 12.80 16.89 -18.07
N ASN A 129 12.22 18.05 -18.36
CA ASN A 129 12.98 19.23 -18.79
C ASN A 129 13.95 19.74 -17.71
N PHE A 130 13.57 19.63 -16.44
CA PHE A 130 14.45 19.99 -15.32
C PHE A 130 15.64 19.03 -15.22
N ILE A 131 15.39 17.71 -15.31
CA ILE A 131 16.44 16.69 -15.29
C ILE A 131 17.39 16.86 -16.49
N ASP A 132 16.86 17.06 -17.69
CA ASP A 132 17.65 17.26 -18.91
C ASP A 132 18.56 18.49 -18.80
N LYS A 133 18.00 19.64 -18.38
CA LYS A 133 18.79 20.86 -18.12
C LYS A 133 19.86 20.63 -17.06
N PHE A 134 19.53 19.94 -15.97
CA PHE A 134 20.48 19.62 -14.92
C PHE A 134 21.65 18.78 -15.45
N LEU A 135 21.38 17.78 -16.29
CA LEU A 135 22.41 16.93 -16.91
C LEU A 135 23.30 17.73 -17.88
N GLN A 136 22.71 18.58 -18.72
CA GLN A 136 23.45 19.42 -19.68
C GLN A 136 24.37 20.43 -18.97
N GLN A 137 23.85 21.12 -17.94
CA GLN A 137 24.60 22.14 -17.22
C GLN A 137 25.73 21.56 -16.38
N ASN A 138 25.50 20.39 -15.77
CA ASN A 138 26.50 19.80 -14.90
C ASN A 138 27.60 19.06 -15.66
N ASN A 139 27.48 18.89 -16.98
CA ASN A 139 28.43 18.25 -17.92
C ASN A 139 29.27 17.14 -17.28
N THR A 140 28.64 16.42 -16.36
CA THR A 140 29.29 15.37 -15.64
C THR A 140 29.27 14.28 -16.67
N LYS A 141 30.42 14.01 -17.28
CA LYS A 141 30.73 12.64 -17.63
C LYS A 141 30.38 11.88 -16.37
N THR A 142 29.21 11.26 -16.34
CA THR A 142 28.84 10.32 -15.29
C THR A 142 29.85 9.21 -15.45
N ARG A 143 31.05 9.40 -14.88
CA ARG A 143 31.90 8.32 -14.43
C ARG A 143 31.03 7.68 -13.39
N ARG A 144 30.19 6.74 -13.82
CA ARG A 144 29.64 5.73 -12.94
C ARG A 144 30.88 5.09 -12.34
N LYS A 145 31.31 5.57 -11.18
CA LYS A 145 32.06 4.74 -10.25
C LYS A 145 31.05 3.70 -9.84
N ILE A 146 30.95 2.66 -10.65
CA ILE A 146 30.31 1.44 -10.26
C ILE A 146 31.13 1.01 -9.06
N ASN A 147 30.57 1.18 -7.86
CA ASN A 147 31.17 0.55 -6.71
C ASN A 147 30.97 -0.94 -6.92
N PHE A 148 32.03 -1.64 -7.34
CA PHE A 148 31.99 -3.08 -7.55
C PHE A 148 31.55 -3.81 -6.28
N GLU A 149 31.73 -3.24 -5.09
CA GLU A 149 31.18 -3.78 -3.84
C GLU A 149 29.64 -3.85 -3.86
N VAL A 150 28.97 -2.86 -4.47
CA VAL A 150 27.50 -2.85 -4.58
C VAL A 150 27.03 -3.87 -5.61
N ILE A 151 27.76 -4.03 -6.72
CA ILE A 151 27.46 -5.09 -7.69
C ILE A 151 27.69 -6.46 -7.08
N ASP A 152 28.83 -6.67 -6.40
CA ASP A 152 29.11 -7.92 -5.70
C ASP A 152 28.04 -8.20 -4.66
N MET A 153 27.57 -7.19 -3.93
CA MET A 153 26.49 -7.35 -2.96
C MET A 153 25.16 -7.73 -3.65
N VAL A 154 24.76 -7.05 -4.72
CA VAL A 154 23.51 -7.34 -5.45
C VAL A 154 23.57 -8.71 -6.10
N VAL A 155 24.65 -9.02 -6.82
CA VAL A 155 24.85 -10.34 -7.46
C VAL A 155 24.91 -11.45 -6.41
N LYS A 156 25.60 -11.22 -5.29
CA LYS A 156 25.66 -12.19 -4.20
C LYS A 156 24.30 -12.37 -3.54
N ASN A 157 23.53 -11.32 -3.34
CA ASN A 157 22.18 -11.41 -2.75
C ASN A 157 21.22 -12.13 -3.70
N ASP A 158 21.18 -11.75 -4.97
CA ASP A 158 20.32 -12.39 -5.98
C ASP A 158 20.70 -13.86 -6.18
N LEU A 159 22.00 -14.17 -6.24
CA LEU A 159 22.49 -15.55 -6.32
C LEU A 159 22.14 -16.33 -5.05
N MET A 160 22.28 -15.72 -3.87
CA MET A 160 21.92 -16.36 -2.61
C MET A 160 20.42 -16.62 -2.53
N ASP A 161 19.58 -15.70 -3.00
CA ASP A 161 18.13 -15.87 -2.99
C ASP A 161 17.68 -16.90 -4.04
N TYR A 162 18.34 -16.94 -5.21
CA TYR A 162 18.16 -18.02 -6.18
C TYR A 162 18.56 -19.39 -5.60
N ILE A 163 19.73 -19.49 -4.98
CA ILE A 163 20.20 -20.73 -4.33
C ILE A 163 19.26 -21.15 -3.21
N LYS A 164 18.82 -20.20 -2.35
CA LYS A 164 17.79 -20.46 -1.34
C LYS A 164 16.53 -21.00 -1.99
N SER A 165 16.05 -20.41 -3.08
CA SER A 165 14.83 -20.88 -3.76
C SER A 165 14.95 -22.35 -4.22
N ILE A 166 16.11 -22.77 -4.74
CA ILE A 166 16.39 -24.16 -5.11
C ILE A 166 16.45 -25.06 -3.88
N ILE A 167 17.14 -24.62 -2.82
CA ILE A 167 17.26 -25.39 -1.57
C ILE A 167 15.89 -25.56 -0.92
N TYR A 168 15.08 -24.51 -0.83
CA TYR A 168 13.77 -24.53 -0.17
C TYR A 168 12.68 -25.20 -1.00
N SER A 169 12.81 -25.24 -2.33
CA SER A 169 11.91 -26.01 -3.21
C SER A 169 12.22 -27.51 -3.23
N ASN A 170 13.43 -27.94 -2.88
CA ASN A 170 13.81 -29.35 -2.79
C ASN A 170 13.87 -29.83 -1.32
N LYS A 171 12.94 -30.70 -0.93
CA LYS A 171 12.79 -31.19 0.46
C LYS A 171 14.11 -31.73 1.04
N THR A 172 14.86 -32.55 0.30
CA THR A 172 16.12 -33.17 0.77
C THR A 172 17.24 -32.15 0.97
N LEU A 173 17.40 -31.20 0.04
CA LEU A 173 18.41 -30.14 0.15
C LEU A 173 18.07 -29.19 1.31
N ARG A 174 16.79 -28.84 1.46
CA ARG A 174 16.28 -28.05 2.59
C ARG A 174 16.64 -28.67 3.94
N HIS A 175 16.35 -29.97 4.12
CA HIS A 175 16.64 -30.68 5.37
C HIS A 175 18.14 -30.71 5.68
N THR A 176 18.97 -31.00 4.68
CA THR A 176 20.43 -31.02 4.85
C THR A 176 20.97 -29.63 5.21
N PHE A 177 20.49 -28.58 4.54
CA PHE A 177 20.89 -27.20 4.80
C PHE A 177 20.53 -26.73 6.22
N LEU A 178 19.28 -26.96 6.66
CA LEU A 178 18.83 -26.59 8.00
C LEU A 178 19.60 -27.33 9.10
N LYS A 179 19.89 -28.63 8.91
CA LYS A 179 20.69 -29.44 9.84
C LYS A 179 22.12 -28.92 9.98
N ILE A 180 22.75 -28.52 8.86
CA ILE A 180 24.09 -27.92 8.87
C ILE A 180 24.07 -26.55 9.55
N LYS A 181 23.08 -25.70 9.22
CA LYS A 181 22.91 -24.36 9.81
C LYS A 181 22.76 -24.45 11.33
N TRP A 182 21.86 -25.29 11.82
CA TRP A 182 21.63 -25.52 13.26
C TRP A 182 22.89 -25.98 14.00
N LYS A 183 23.61 -26.99 13.45
CA LYS A 183 24.87 -27.48 14.03
C LYS A 183 25.93 -26.38 14.13
N LYS A 184 25.96 -25.44 13.19
CA LYS A 184 26.98 -24.40 13.10
C LYS A 184 26.68 -23.20 13.99
N THR A 185 25.44 -22.76 14.08
CA THR A 185 25.10 -21.52 14.81
C THR A 185 24.67 -21.76 16.25
N LYS A 186 24.15 -22.95 16.60
CA LYS A 186 23.56 -23.27 17.91
C LYS A 186 22.56 -22.22 18.45
N LYS A 187 22.05 -21.34 17.58
CA LYS A 187 21.02 -20.35 17.88
C LYS A 187 19.68 -20.86 17.40
N GLU A 188 18.61 -20.43 18.08
CA GLU A 188 17.24 -20.65 17.66
C GLU A 188 17.06 -20.20 16.22
N LEU A 189 16.43 -21.07 15.43
CA LEU A 189 16.04 -20.82 14.05
C LEU A 189 15.05 -19.64 14.04
N ASP A 190 15.17 -18.69 13.11
CA ASP A 190 14.21 -17.60 12.95
C ASP A 190 12.78 -18.14 12.82
N ILE A 191 11.75 -17.36 13.18
CA ILE A 191 10.33 -17.80 13.23
C ILE A 191 9.89 -18.54 11.94
N ILE A 192 10.36 -18.09 10.77
CA ILE A 192 10.11 -18.78 9.49
C ILE A 192 10.78 -20.15 9.47
N ASP A 193 12.07 -20.23 9.82
CA ASP A 193 12.81 -21.50 9.92
C ASP A 193 12.23 -22.40 11.04
N ALA A 194 11.63 -21.83 12.09
CA ALA A 194 11.00 -22.54 13.21
C ALA A 194 9.60 -23.10 12.84
N GLU A 195 8.75 -22.34 12.14
CA GLU A 195 7.47 -22.84 11.60
C GLU A 195 7.69 -24.03 10.65
N TYR A 196 8.75 -23.98 9.83
CA TYR A 196 9.13 -25.12 8.99
C TYR A 196 9.78 -26.28 9.79
N ALA A 197 10.48 -26.00 10.90
CA ALA A 197 11.03 -27.04 11.78
C ALA A 197 9.96 -27.73 12.64
N VAL A 198 8.90 -27.04 13.04
CA VAL A 198 7.75 -27.63 13.77
C VAL A 198 7.01 -28.62 12.85
N SER A 199 6.85 -28.30 11.56
CA SER A 199 6.33 -29.27 10.58
C SER A 199 7.18 -30.54 10.44
N PHE A 200 8.47 -30.47 10.80
CA PHE A 200 9.43 -31.57 10.72
C PHE A 200 9.36 -32.51 11.94
N GLU A 201 9.11 -31.99 13.15
CA GLU A 201 8.90 -32.85 14.33
C GLU A 201 7.60 -33.67 14.20
N ASP A 202 6.53 -33.07 13.67
CA ASP A 202 5.27 -33.78 13.46
C ASP A 202 5.33 -34.82 12.32
N GLU A 203 5.99 -34.52 11.20
CA GLU A 203 6.20 -35.52 10.13
C GLU A 203 7.14 -36.65 10.56
N SER A 204 8.21 -36.36 11.32
CA SER A 204 9.16 -37.40 11.75
C SER A 204 8.56 -38.37 12.75
N LYS A 205 7.76 -37.89 13.72
CA LYS A 205 6.98 -38.73 14.65
C LYS A 205 6.01 -39.64 13.90
N ASN A 206 5.32 -39.11 12.89
CA ASN A 206 4.37 -39.86 12.08
C ASN A 206 5.04 -40.94 11.21
N ILE A 207 6.26 -40.69 10.71
CA ILE A 207 7.07 -41.70 10.01
C ILE A 207 7.60 -42.77 10.98
N GLU A 208 8.05 -42.38 12.17
CA GLU A 208 8.54 -43.33 13.18
C GLU A 208 7.42 -44.27 13.67
N GLU A 209 6.20 -43.75 13.82
CA GLU A 209 5.02 -44.51 14.19
C GLU A 209 4.56 -45.46 13.07
N LYS A 210 4.59 -45.01 11.81
CA LYS A 210 4.35 -45.88 10.65
C LYS A 210 5.39 -47.00 10.52
N CYS A 211 6.66 -46.72 10.78
CA CYS A 211 7.72 -47.72 10.75
C CYS A 211 7.57 -48.75 11.87
N LYS A 212 7.15 -48.33 13.08
CA LYS A 212 6.85 -49.26 14.18
C LYS A 212 5.69 -50.19 13.87
N ASN A 213 4.62 -49.68 13.27
CA ASN A 213 3.45 -50.48 12.88
C ASN A 213 3.71 -51.43 11.69
N LEU A 214 4.77 -51.19 10.91
CA LEU A 214 5.20 -52.09 9.83
C LEU A 214 6.16 -53.19 10.31
N LEU A 215 6.70 -53.06 11.51
CA LEU A 215 7.65 -54.00 12.12
C LEU A 215 7.04 -54.82 13.27
N SER A 216 5.76 -54.61 13.57
CA SER A 216 4.92 -55.39 14.49
C SER A 216 3.97 -56.30 13.72
#